data_AF-A0A7U3WTB2-F1
#
_entry.id   AF-A0A7U3WTB2-F1
#
_cell.length_a   1.000
_cell.length_b   1.000
_cell.length_c   1.000
_cell.angle_alpha   90.00
_cell.angle_beta   90.00
_cell.angle_gamma   90.00
#
_symmetry.space_group_name_H-M   'P 1'
#
loop_
_entity.id
_entity.type
_entity.pdbx_description
1 polymer ?
#
loop_
_entity_poly.entity_id
_entity_poly.type
_entity_poly.pdbx_seq_one_letter_code
_entity_poly.pdbx_strand_id
1 'polypeptide(L)'
;MPGGTELIVILLIAVLLFGANKIPKLARSTGQAMGEFQKGREQVEAELEEMKEGATIDDDGNIVDEDGEILKTEAERETEASIDSSDSSSSSN
;
A
#
# COMPACT_ATOMS: atom_id res chain seq x y z
N MET A 1 16.41 -30.80 19.68
CA MET A 1 16.90 -29.92 18.60
C MET A 1 17.78 -30.79 17.72
N PRO A 2 17.47 -30.98 16.43
CA PRO A 2 18.40 -31.66 15.55
C PRO A 2 19.76 -30.94 15.58
N GLY A 3 20.83 -31.69 15.71
CA GLY A 3 22.20 -31.20 15.70
C GLY A 3 22.61 -30.70 14.32
N GLY A 4 23.68 -29.89 14.26
CA GLY A 4 24.18 -29.31 13.01
C GLY A 4 24.46 -30.35 11.91
N THR A 5 24.85 -31.57 12.28
CA THR A 5 25.08 -32.67 11.35
C THR A 5 23.81 -33.14 10.64
N GLU A 6 22.67 -33.21 11.34
CA GLU A 6 21.40 -33.63 10.76
C GLU A 6 20.88 -32.58 9.76
N LEU A 7 21.08 -31.28 10.05
CA LEU A 7 20.76 -30.20 9.11
C LEU A 7 21.62 -30.26 7.83
N ILE A 8 22.91 -30.60 7.94
CA ILE A 8 23.79 -30.77 6.77
C ILE A 8 23.31 -31.93 5.89
N VAL A 9 22.90 -33.06 6.49
CA VAL A 9 22.38 -34.21 5.73
C VAL A 9 21.08 -33.85 5.00
N ILE A 10 20.16 -33.17 5.67
CA ILE A 10 18.91 -32.70 5.04
C ILE A 10 19.20 -31.73 3.89
N LEU A 11 20.12 -30.79 4.09
CA LEU A 11 20.54 -29.84 3.06
C LEU A 11 21.15 -30.56 1.86
N LEU A 12 21.99 -31.59 2.09
CA LEU A 12 22.59 -32.39 1.03
C LEU A 12 21.51 -33.12 0.21
N ILE A 13 20.53 -33.75 0.87
CA ILE A 13 19.40 -34.40 0.18
C ILE A 13 18.59 -33.38 -0.63
N ALA A 14 18.29 -32.21 -0.06
CA ALA A 14 17.58 -31.16 -0.77
C ALA A 14 18.35 -30.68 -2.01
N VAL A 15 19.67 -30.53 -1.92
CA VAL A 15 20.54 -30.18 -3.05
C VAL A 15 20.58 -31.29 -4.11
N LEU A 16 20.51 -32.57 -3.74
CA LEU A 16 20.42 -33.66 -4.72
C LEU A 16 19.08 -33.70 -5.44
N LEU A 17 17.97 -33.42 -4.73
CA LEU A 17 16.62 -33.40 -5.32
C LEU A 17 16.40 -32.19 -6.23
N PHE A 18 16.79 -30.99 -5.77
CA PHE A 18 16.52 -29.74 -6.47
C PHE A 18 17.70 -29.27 -7.35
N GLY A 19 18.90 -29.77 -7.10
CA GLY A 19 20.15 -29.36 -7.75
C GLY A 19 20.83 -28.17 -7.05
N ALA A 20 22.17 -28.18 -7.02
CA ALA A 20 22.98 -27.13 -6.38
C ALA A 20 22.76 -25.71 -6.95
N ASN A 21 22.29 -25.61 -8.20
CA ASN A 21 22.04 -24.33 -8.86
C ASN A 21 20.64 -23.77 -8.62
N LYS A 22 19.68 -24.58 -8.14
CA LYS A 22 18.27 -24.18 -8.06
C LYS A 22 18.03 -23.29 -6.84
N ILE A 23 18.48 -23.72 -5.66
CA ILE A 23 18.31 -22.95 -4.41
C ILE A 23 18.96 -21.54 -4.52
N PRO A 24 20.21 -21.37 -4.99
CA PRO A 24 20.83 -20.05 -5.13
C PRO A 24 20.12 -19.17 -6.16
N LYS A 25 19.62 -19.77 -7.26
CA LYS A 25 18.91 -19.05 -8.31
C LYS A 25 17.57 -18.52 -7.82
N LEU A 26 16.81 -19.32 -7.07
CA LEU A 26 15.56 -18.87 -6.43
C LEU A 26 15.84 -17.80 -5.37
N ALA A 27 16.84 -17.99 -4.51
CA ALA A 27 17.21 -17.01 -3.50
C ALA A 27 17.58 -15.65 -4.13
N ARG A 28 18.29 -15.67 -5.26
CA ARG A 28 18.65 -14.45 -5.99
C ARG A 28 17.43 -13.74 -6.59
N SER A 29 16.55 -14.46 -7.30
CA SER A 29 15.36 -13.84 -7.91
C SER A 29 14.36 -13.35 -6.87
N THR A 30 14.11 -14.14 -5.82
CA THR A 30 13.23 -13.76 -4.71
C THR A 30 13.84 -12.60 -3.92
N GLY A 31 15.15 -12.61 -3.68
CA GLY A 31 15.84 -11.51 -3.00
C GLY A 31 15.79 -10.19 -3.79
N GLN A 32 15.92 -10.25 -5.11
CA GLN A 32 15.75 -9.08 -5.98
C GLN A 32 14.33 -8.53 -5.92
N ALA A 33 13.33 -9.40 -6.09
CA ALA A 33 11.92 -9.00 -6.02
C ALA A 33 11.55 -8.41 -4.64
N MET A 34 12.00 -9.04 -3.56
CA MET A 34 11.78 -8.55 -2.19
C MET A 34 12.48 -7.20 -1.96
N GLY A 35 13.69 -7.02 -2.50
CA GLY A 35 14.44 -5.77 -2.40
C GLY A 35 13.80 -4.61 -3.17
N GLU A 36 13.33 -4.86 -4.39
CA GLU A 36 12.57 -3.86 -5.17
C GLU A 36 11.23 -3.53 -4.51
N PHE A 37 10.54 -4.55 -3.99
CA PHE A 37 9.30 -4.35 -3.24
C PHE A 37 9.50 -3.51 -1.99
N GLN A 38 10.54 -3.77 -1.20
CA GLN A 38 10.84 -2.98 0.00
C GLN A 38 11.12 -1.51 -0.33
N LYS A 39 11.89 -1.25 -1.40
CA LYS A 39 12.15 0.12 -1.88
C LYS A 39 10.89 0.82 -2.36
N GLY A 40 10.03 0.12 -3.11
CA GLY A 40 8.75 0.67 -3.56
C GLY A 40 7.82 1.01 -2.39
N ARG A 41 7.78 0.15 -1.36
CA ARG A 41 7.02 0.43 -0.14
C ARG A 41 7.52 1.66 0.60
N GLU A 42 8.83 1.80 0.74
CA GLU A 42 9.47 2.94 1.41
C GLU A 42 9.23 4.26 0.66
N GLN A 43 9.24 4.24 -0.68
CA GLN A 43 8.85 5.39 -1.51
C GLN A 43 7.38 5.76 -1.32
N VAL A 44 6.47 4.79 -1.35
CA VAL A 44 5.03 5.02 -1.15
C VAL A 44 4.76 5.56 0.26
N GLU A 45 5.46 5.05 1.28
CA GLU A 45 5.34 5.53 2.65
C GLU A 45 5.85 6.96 2.80
N ALA A 46 6.98 7.31 2.17
CA ALA A 46 7.49 8.67 2.12
C ALA A 46 6.55 9.63 1.38
N GLU A 47 6.00 9.23 0.23
CA GLU A 47 5.00 10.01 -0.50
C GLU A 47 3.71 10.20 0.33
N LEU A 48 3.27 9.15 1.03
CA LEU A 48 2.11 9.24 1.93
C LEU A 48 2.37 10.15 3.12
N GLU A 49 3.58 10.13 3.68
CA GLU A 49 3.98 11.00 4.80
C GLU A 49 4.07 12.46 4.35
N GLU A 50 4.61 12.73 3.15
CA GLU A 50 4.61 14.06 2.53
C GLU A 50 3.18 14.57 2.26
N MET A 51 2.28 13.70 1.78
CA MET A 51 0.86 14.04 1.63
C MET A 51 0.17 14.27 2.98
N LYS A 52 0.60 13.58 4.04
CA LYS A 52 0.07 13.74 5.40
C LYS A 52 0.58 15.00 6.09
N GLU A 53 1.78 15.46 5.74
CA GLU A 53 2.32 16.73 6.23
C GLU A 53 1.51 17.93 5.68
N GLY A 54 0.79 17.74 4.57
CA GLY A 54 -0.16 18.72 4.02
C GLY A 54 -1.64 18.46 4.33
N ALA A 55 -2.00 17.34 4.94
CA ALA A 55 -3.40 16.95 5.20
C ALA A 55 -3.57 16.28 6.57
N THR A 56 -4.28 16.94 7.48
CA THR A 56 -4.60 16.47 8.83
C THR A 56 -6.07 16.05 8.92
N ILE A 57 -6.42 15.24 9.92
CA ILE A 57 -7.83 14.89 10.19
C ILE A 57 -8.30 15.79 11.33
N ASP A 58 -9.40 16.52 11.13
CA ASP A 58 -10.02 17.37 12.15
C ASP A 58 -10.78 16.53 13.21
N ASP A 59 -11.23 17.17 14.29
CA ASP A 59 -11.98 16.52 15.38
C ASP A 59 -13.32 15.91 14.91
N ASP A 60 -13.83 16.34 13.75
CA ASP A 60 -15.08 15.87 13.14
C ASP A 60 -14.84 14.70 12.16
N GLY A 61 -13.59 14.31 11.93
CA GLY A 61 -13.21 13.19 11.08
C GLY A 61 -13.05 13.52 9.59
N ASN A 62 -13.01 14.80 9.23
CA ASN A 62 -12.77 15.26 7.85
C ASN A 62 -11.27 15.38 7.56
N ILE A 63 -10.88 15.14 6.30
CA ILE A 63 -9.52 15.40 5.81
C ILE A 63 -9.42 16.89 5.49
N VAL A 64 -8.58 17.63 6.21
CA VAL A 64 -8.35 19.07 6.05
C VAL A 64 -6.90 19.36 5.66
N ASP A 65 -6.64 20.41 4.89
CA ASP A 65 -5.27 20.85 4.59
C ASP A 65 -4.59 21.59 5.75
N GLU A 66 -3.34 22.02 5.59
CA GLU A 66 -2.60 22.84 6.59
C GLU A 66 -3.33 24.14 6.97
N ASP A 67 -4.19 24.66 6.08
CA ASP A 67 -4.96 25.88 6.29
C ASP A 67 -6.30 25.62 6.99
N GLY A 68 -6.66 24.34 7.20
CA GLY A 68 -7.91 23.88 7.82
C GLY A 68 -9.08 23.76 6.85
N GLU A 69 -8.83 23.80 5.54
CA GLU A 69 -9.87 23.64 4.51
C GLU A 69 -10.13 22.16 4.21
N ILE A 70 -11.40 21.78 4.14
CA ILE A 70 -11.81 20.38 3.89
C ILE A 70 -11.42 19.98 2.46
N LEU A 71 -10.50 19.02 2.34
CA LEU A 71 -10.10 18.37 1.10
C LEU A 71 -11.18 17.36 0.69
N LYS A 72 -12.30 17.87 0.14
CA LYS A 72 -13.36 17.04 -0.44
C LYS A 72 -12.79 16.24 -1.63
N THR A 73 -12.82 14.90 -1.53
CA THR A 73 -12.45 14.02 -2.64
C THR A 73 -13.48 14.16 -3.78
N GLU A 74 -13.04 14.02 -5.02
CA GLU A 74 -13.84 14.23 -6.24
C GLU A 74 -15.17 13.45 -6.24
N ALA A 75 -15.23 12.30 -5.55
CA ALA A 75 -16.45 11.49 -5.39
C ALA A 75 -17.58 12.19 -4.61
N GLU A 76 -17.27 13.17 -3.75
CA GLU A 76 -18.29 13.89 -2.98
C GLU A 76 -18.90 15.06 -3.77
N ARG A 77 -18.13 15.66 -4.71
CA ARG A 77 -18.59 16.79 -5.53
C ARG A 77 -19.70 16.40 -6.52
N GLU A 78 -19.73 15.14 -6.98
CA GLU A 78 -20.81 14.64 -7.86
C GLU A 78 -22.14 14.47 -7.10
N THR A 79 -22.10 14.26 -5.78
CA THR A 79 -23.29 13.97 -4.98
C THR A 79 -24.04 15.27 -4.62
N GLU A 80 -23.34 16.36 -4.32
CA GLU A 80 -23.97 17.67 -4.04
C GLU A 80 -24.53 18.34 -5.31
N ALA A 81 -23.86 18.20 -6.46
CA ALA A 81 -24.35 18.74 -7.74
C ALA A 81 -25.71 18.15 -8.19
N SER A 82 -26.03 16.94 -7.72
CA SER A 82 -27.31 16.27 -8.00
C SER A 82 -28.48 16.83 -7.16
N ILE A 83 -28.20 17.32 -5.94
CA ILE A 83 -29.23 17.67 -4.94
C ILE A 83 -29.82 19.06 -5.22
N ASP A 84 -29.00 20.02 -5.65
CA ASP A 84 -29.44 21.41 -5.94
C ASP A 84 -30.41 21.52 -7.14
N SER A 85 -30.37 20.55 -8.06
CA SER A 85 -31.24 20.55 -9.25
C SER A 85 -32.71 20.20 -8.97
N SER A 86 -33.03 19.67 -7.79
CA SER A 86 -34.37 19.12 -7.48
C SER A 86 -35.35 20.13 -6.86
N ASP A 87 -34.86 21.17 -6.15
CA ASP A 87 -35.72 22.09 -5.39
C ASP A 87 -36.32 23.25 -6.22
N SER A 88 -35.83 23.51 -7.43
CA SER A 88 -36.35 24.59 -8.28
C SER A 88 -37.64 24.24 -9.04
N SER A 89 -38.08 22.98 -9.03
CA SER A 89 -39.19 22.49 -9.85
C SER A 89 -40.58 22.55 -9.18
N SER A 90 -40.66 22.90 -7.89
CA SER A 90 -41.93 22.86 -7.13
C SER A 90 -42.66 24.21 -7.03
N SER A 91 -42.17 25.27 -7.68
CA SER A 91 -42.83 26.59 -7.73
C SER A 91 -43.18 27.00 -9.16
N SER A 92 -43.91 26.17 -9.90
CA SER A 92 -44.67 26.58 -11.10
C SER A 92 -45.63 25.48 -11.55
N ASN A 93 -46.83 25.45 -10.97
CA ASN A 93 -48.14 25.28 -11.63
C ASN A 93 -49.26 25.16 -10.59
#